data_AF-A0A3C1IYL2-F1
#
_entry.id   AF-A0A3C1IYL2-F1
#
_cell.length_a   1.000
_cell.length_b   1.000
_cell.length_c   1.000
_cell.angle_alpha   90.00
_cell.angle_beta   90.00
_cell.angle_gamma   90.00
#
_symmetry.space_group_name_H-M   'P 1'
#
loop_
_entity.id
_entity.type
_entity.pdbx_description
1 polymer ?
#
loop_
_entity_poly.entity_id
_entity_poly.type
_entity_poly.pdbx_seq_one_letter_code
_entity_poly.pdbx_strand_id
1 'polypeptide(L)'
;MFSSVPYIKEVNIEKVIPNRLEIFVDLYRPASTALIRETECYLLSDEGIVLDMICQEDTVNCCKAYATAQSLYLFTSSEVDSSSRENGKQELLIMENIYKAVKVIQTYGYEISAISLKDMVLEITLKTAQTFKFSMSEDLDLQLERYIAVANRVKSDNLKFKSIDFRFERPVLKN
;
A
#
# COMPACT_ATOMS: atom_id res chain seq x y z
N MET A 1 2.33 3.61 -27.51
CA MET A 1 3.33 2.53 -27.44
C MET A 1 4.10 2.50 -26.12
N PHE A 2 4.25 3.61 -25.37
CA PHE A 2 4.87 3.57 -24.01
C PHE A 2 3.96 3.00 -22.91
N SER A 3 2.65 2.95 -23.15
CA SER A 3 1.66 2.41 -22.21
C SER A 3 1.86 0.94 -21.87
N SER A 4 2.60 0.17 -22.69
CA SER A 4 2.90 -1.23 -22.43
C SER A 4 4.05 -1.45 -21.44
N VAL A 5 4.78 -0.41 -21.03
CA VAL A 5 5.83 -0.51 -20.02
C VAL A 5 5.20 -0.23 -18.65
N PRO A 6 5.11 -1.22 -17.73
CA PRO A 6 4.37 -1.05 -16.48
C PRO A 6 4.86 0.13 -15.64
N TYR A 7 6.19 0.29 -15.54
CA TYR A 7 6.88 1.30 -14.75
C TYR A 7 6.72 2.75 -15.24
N ILE A 8 6.37 2.99 -16.50
CA ILE A 8 6.29 4.35 -17.05
C ILE A 8 4.94 4.97 -16.73
N LYS A 9 4.90 5.93 -15.80
CA LYS A 9 3.67 6.66 -15.46
C LYS A 9 3.26 7.61 -16.58
N GLU A 10 4.18 8.46 -17.02
CA GLU A 10 3.92 9.49 -18.04
C GLU A 10 5.17 9.72 -18.89
N VAL A 11 4.99 10.06 -20.17
CA VAL A 11 6.08 10.46 -21.07
C VAL A 11 5.69 11.75 -21.77
N ASN A 12 6.50 12.79 -21.57
CA ASN A 12 6.37 14.07 -22.26
C ASN A 12 7.56 14.26 -23.19
N ILE A 13 7.28 14.53 -24.47
CA ILE A 13 8.30 14.70 -25.51
C ILE A 13 8.21 16.12 -26.04
N GLU A 14 9.29 16.86 -25.88
CA GLU A 14 9.39 18.26 -26.30
C GLU A 14 10.47 18.42 -27.37
N LYS A 15 10.19 19.26 -28.36
CA LYS A 15 11.18 19.63 -29.39
C LYS A 15 11.85 20.93 -29.01
N VAL A 16 13.17 20.90 -28.88
CA VAL A 16 14.02 22.06 -28.61
C VAL A 16 14.79 22.43 -29.87
N ILE A 17 14.53 23.62 -30.41
CA ILE A 17 15.15 24.14 -31.64
C ILE A 17 16.64 24.45 -31.38
N PRO A 18 17.56 24.24 -32.35
CA PRO A 18 17.29 23.81 -33.72
C PRO A 18 17.04 22.31 -33.87
N ASN A 19 17.78 21.45 -33.18
CA ASN A 19 17.80 20.00 -33.45
C ASN A 19 17.95 19.15 -32.17
N ARG A 20 17.16 19.42 -31.12
CA ARG A 20 17.15 18.64 -29.89
C ARG A 20 15.74 18.15 -29.57
N LEU A 21 15.63 16.95 -29.04
CA LEU A 21 14.43 16.43 -28.41
C LEU A 21 14.73 16.26 -26.92
N GLU A 22 13.83 16.72 -26.07
CA GLU A 22 13.83 16.44 -24.64
C GLU A 22 12.70 15.47 -24.33
N ILE A 23 13.01 14.44 -23.56
CA ILE A 23 12.06 13.38 -23.19
C ILE A 23 12.06 13.34 -21.67
N PHE A 24 10.90 13.67 -21.10
CA PHE A 24 10.64 13.58 -19.67
C PHE A 24 9.84 12.31 -19.42
N VAL A 25 10.38 11.42 -18.59
CA VAL A 25 9.73 10.15 -18.23
C VAL A 25 9.46 10.17 -16.73
N ASP A 26 8.19 10.13 -16.36
CA ASP A 26 7.77 9.91 -14.99
C ASP A 26 7.59 8.41 -14.74
N LEU A 27 8.07 7.93 -13.60
CA LEU A 27 8.13 6.51 -13.28
C LEU A 27 7.37 6.20 -12.00
N TYR A 28 6.64 5.09 -12.01
CA TYR A 28 6.11 4.51 -10.79
C TYR A 28 7.24 3.99 -9.91
N ARG A 29 7.13 4.28 -8.61
CA ARG A 29 8.08 3.79 -7.62
C ARG A 29 7.52 2.55 -6.95
N PRO A 30 8.27 1.43 -6.90
CA PRO A 30 7.86 0.28 -6.12
C PRO A 30 7.69 0.64 -4.66
N ALA A 31 6.55 0.30 -4.08
CA ALA A 31 6.24 0.61 -2.68
C ALA A 31 5.89 -0.64 -1.87
N SER A 32 5.32 -1.66 -2.53
CA SER A 32 4.89 -2.86 -1.83
C SER A 32 4.92 -4.10 -2.71
N THR A 33 4.92 -5.25 -2.05
CA THR A 33 4.61 -6.54 -2.69
C THR A 33 3.24 -7.00 -2.23
N ALA A 34 2.41 -7.46 -3.16
CA ALA A 34 1.08 -7.95 -2.88
C ALA A 34 0.98 -9.46 -3.12
N LEU A 35 0.73 -10.22 -2.06
CA LEU A 35 0.41 -11.63 -2.11
C LEU A 35 -1.11 -11.80 -2.12
N ILE A 36 -1.66 -12.11 -3.29
CA ILE A 36 -3.09 -12.25 -3.53
C ILE A 36 -3.45 -13.73 -3.61
N ARG A 37 -4.45 -14.14 -2.81
CA ARG A 37 -4.98 -15.52 -2.73
C ARG A 37 -3.91 -16.60 -2.51
N GLU A 38 -2.76 -16.21 -1.96
CA GLU A 38 -1.57 -17.06 -1.80
C GLU A 38 -0.98 -17.62 -3.10
N THR A 39 -1.53 -17.24 -4.26
CA THR A 39 -1.15 -17.77 -5.58
C THR A 39 -0.38 -16.75 -6.41
N GLU A 40 -0.66 -15.47 -6.24
CA GLU A 40 -0.10 -14.40 -7.06
C GLU A 40 0.74 -13.44 -6.21
N CYS A 41 1.96 -13.12 -6.67
CA CYS A 41 2.82 -12.12 -6.03
C CYS A 41 3.14 -10.99 -7.01
N TYR A 42 2.58 -9.82 -6.73
CA TYR A 42 2.77 -8.62 -7.54
C TYR A 42 3.73 -7.64 -6.87
N LEU A 43 4.56 -6.97 -7.66
CA LEU A 43 5.21 -5.73 -7.26
C LEU A 43 4.27 -4.58 -7.58
N LEU A 44 3.95 -3.76 -6.58
CA LEU A 44 3.04 -2.64 -6.73
C LEU A 44 3.75 -1.30 -6.58
N SER A 45 3.26 -0.31 -7.33
CA SER A 45 3.57 1.08 -7.07
C SER A 45 2.93 1.57 -5.75
N ASP A 46 3.31 2.77 -5.34
CA ASP A 46 2.62 3.52 -4.28
C ASP A 46 1.14 3.76 -4.56
N GLU A 47 0.78 3.93 -5.84
CA GLU A 47 -0.62 4.08 -6.29
C GLU A 47 -1.35 2.74 -6.46
N GLY A 48 -0.69 1.58 -6.27
CA GLY A 48 -1.33 0.27 -6.43
C GLY A 48 -1.35 -0.28 -7.86
N ILE A 49 -0.57 0.31 -8.75
CA ILE A 49 -0.37 -0.19 -10.12
C ILE A 49 0.55 -1.40 -10.07
N VAL A 50 0.18 -2.46 -10.78
CA VAL A 50 1.00 -3.66 -10.94
C VAL A 50 2.19 -3.33 -11.85
N LEU A 51 3.40 -3.45 -11.30
CA LEU A 51 4.65 -3.20 -11.99
C LEU A 51 5.25 -4.48 -12.55
N ASP A 52 5.13 -5.58 -11.81
CA ASP A 52 5.69 -6.87 -12.19
C ASP A 52 5.04 -8.03 -11.43
N MET A 53 5.21 -9.26 -11.94
CA MET A 53 4.88 -10.51 -11.26
C MET A 53 6.18 -11.19 -10.85
N ILE A 54 6.45 -11.27 -9.54
CA ILE A 54 7.79 -11.56 -9.02
C ILE A 54 8.05 -13.06 -8.86
N CYS A 55 7.00 -13.85 -8.59
CA CYS A 55 7.15 -15.26 -8.23
C CYS A 55 6.28 -16.14 -9.12
N GLN A 56 6.85 -17.24 -9.62
CA GLN A 56 6.15 -18.27 -10.41
C GLN A 56 6.00 -19.59 -9.63
N GLU A 57 6.95 -19.90 -8.76
CA GLU A 57 6.95 -21.08 -7.88
C GLU A 57 7.18 -20.63 -6.42
N ASP A 58 6.61 -21.38 -5.47
CA ASP A 58 6.64 -21.06 -4.04
C ASP A 58 6.29 -19.58 -3.73
N THR A 59 5.15 -19.13 -4.28
CA THR A 59 4.71 -17.73 -4.27
C THR A 59 4.77 -17.12 -2.87
N VAL A 60 4.33 -17.85 -1.85
CA VAL A 60 4.24 -17.34 -0.48
C VAL A 60 5.62 -16.99 0.09
N ASN A 61 6.59 -17.91 0.02
CA ASN A 61 7.91 -17.68 0.59
C ASN A 61 8.71 -16.70 -0.25
N CYS A 62 8.64 -16.82 -1.58
CA CYS A 62 9.29 -15.90 -2.51
C CYS A 62 8.82 -14.46 -2.30
N CYS A 63 7.51 -14.23 -2.17
CA CYS A 63 6.96 -12.88 -1.99
C CYS A 63 7.42 -12.24 -0.68
N LYS A 64 7.39 -13.01 0.43
CA LYS A 64 7.88 -12.58 1.74
C LYS A 64 9.38 -12.25 1.74
N ALA A 65 10.18 -13.11 1.10
CA ALA A 65 11.62 -12.93 0.99
C ALA A 65 11.95 -11.67 0.16
N TYR A 66 11.27 -11.47 -0.96
CA TYR A 66 11.44 -10.29 -1.80
C TYR A 66 11.05 -9.00 -1.07
N ALA A 67 9.91 -8.99 -0.39
CA ALA A 67 9.46 -7.86 0.41
C ALA A 67 10.51 -7.44 1.45
N THR A 68 11.05 -8.43 2.17
CA THR A 68 12.07 -8.21 3.20
C THR A 68 13.38 -7.71 2.60
N ALA A 69 13.85 -8.33 1.50
CA ALA A 69 15.10 -7.96 0.84
C ALA A 69 15.07 -6.53 0.29
N GLN A 70 13.92 -6.08 -0.22
CA GLN A 70 13.73 -4.74 -0.78
C GLN A 70 13.21 -3.71 0.23
N SER A 71 13.05 -4.10 1.51
CA SER A 71 12.47 -3.24 2.56
C SER A 71 11.08 -2.67 2.18
N LEU A 72 10.29 -3.46 1.47
CA LEU A 72 8.91 -3.15 1.09
C LEU A 72 7.94 -3.78 2.10
N TYR A 73 6.79 -3.14 2.33
CA TYR A 73 5.75 -3.78 3.12
C TYR A 73 5.04 -4.87 2.30
N LEU A 74 4.68 -5.95 2.97
CA LEU A 74 3.92 -7.04 2.37
C LEU A 74 2.42 -6.76 2.54
N PHE A 75 1.70 -6.65 1.42
CA PHE A 75 0.26 -6.66 1.38
C PHE A 75 -0.24 -8.09 1.15
N THR A 76 -1.22 -8.55 1.94
CA THR A 76 -1.84 -9.87 1.77
C THR A 76 -3.35 -9.75 1.72
N SER A 77 -4.00 -10.37 0.74
CA SER A 77 -5.46 -10.45 0.71
C SER A 77 -5.97 -11.68 -0.04
N SER A 78 -7.09 -12.25 0.44
CA SER A 78 -7.85 -13.30 -0.25
C SER A 78 -8.98 -12.76 -1.13
N GLU A 79 -9.33 -11.48 -0.98
CA GLU A 79 -10.58 -10.90 -1.49
C GLU A 79 -10.39 -9.89 -2.63
N VAL A 80 -9.16 -9.43 -2.85
CA VAL A 80 -8.86 -8.39 -3.83
C VAL A 80 -8.50 -9.00 -5.16
N ASP A 81 -9.08 -8.47 -6.23
CA ASP A 81 -8.73 -8.77 -7.61
C ASP A 81 -8.08 -7.55 -8.28
N SER A 82 -7.25 -7.81 -9.30
CA SER A 82 -6.74 -6.77 -10.18
C SER A 82 -7.78 -6.35 -11.20
N SER A 83 -7.90 -5.05 -11.44
CA SER A 83 -8.71 -4.47 -12.51
C SER A 83 -7.81 -3.88 -13.60
N SER A 84 -8.30 -3.81 -14.83
CA SER A 84 -7.59 -3.14 -15.93
C SER A 84 -8.06 -1.69 -16.05
N ARG A 85 -7.13 -0.75 -16.11
CA ARG A 85 -7.39 0.66 -16.42
C ARG A 85 -7.57 0.89 -17.92
N GLU A 86 -8.11 2.06 -18.28
CA GLU A 86 -8.26 2.52 -19.67
C GLU A 86 -6.93 2.54 -20.46
N ASN A 87 -5.80 2.70 -19.76
CA ASN A 87 -4.45 2.68 -20.36
C ASN A 87 -3.86 1.26 -20.51
N GLY A 88 -4.63 0.21 -20.20
CA GLY A 88 -4.22 -1.19 -20.28
C GLY A 88 -3.39 -1.70 -19.11
N LYS A 89 -3.15 -0.88 -18.07
CA LYS A 89 -2.41 -1.29 -16.88
C LYS A 89 -3.31 -1.98 -15.88
N GLN A 90 -2.74 -2.91 -15.12
CA GLN A 90 -3.43 -3.56 -14.01
C GLN A 90 -3.26 -2.75 -12.72
N GLU A 91 -4.33 -2.64 -11.96
CA GLU A 91 -4.39 -1.90 -10.70
C GLU A 91 -5.22 -2.67 -9.67
N LEU A 92 -4.77 -2.68 -8.42
CA LEU A 92 -5.59 -3.11 -7.30
C LEU A 92 -6.36 -1.89 -6.78
N LEU A 93 -7.66 -1.78 -7.09
CA LEU A 93 -8.48 -0.60 -6.79
C LEU A 93 -8.49 -0.20 -5.31
N ILE A 94 -8.31 -1.18 -4.42
CA ILE A 94 -8.30 -0.93 -2.97
C ILE A 94 -7.03 -0.21 -2.48
N MET A 95 -5.97 -0.21 -3.30
CA MET A 95 -4.67 0.27 -2.88
C MET A 95 -4.60 1.78 -2.73
N GLU A 96 -5.45 2.55 -3.40
CA GLU A 96 -5.54 4.00 -3.18
C GLU A 96 -5.91 4.30 -1.72
N ASN A 97 -6.94 3.61 -1.21
CA ASN A 97 -7.39 3.73 0.17
C ASN A 97 -6.33 3.22 1.16
N ILE A 98 -5.70 2.10 0.86
CA ILE A 98 -4.61 1.55 1.69
C ILE A 98 -3.42 2.52 1.72
N TYR A 99 -3.04 3.09 0.57
CA TYR A 99 -1.97 4.06 0.46
C TYR A 99 -2.26 5.30 1.30
N LYS A 100 -3.50 5.80 1.27
CA LYS A 100 -3.94 6.90 2.14
C LYS A 100 -3.72 6.58 3.62
N ALA A 101 -4.17 5.40 4.07
CA ALA A 101 -3.98 4.96 5.46
C ALA A 101 -2.49 4.81 5.82
N VAL A 102 -1.71 4.18 4.95
CA VAL A 102 -0.25 4.01 5.09
C VAL A 102 0.44 5.36 5.25
N LYS A 103 0.15 6.31 4.38
CA LYS A 103 0.74 7.66 4.39
C LYS A 103 0.42 8.42 5.67
N VAL A 104 -0.83 8.35 6.13
CA VAL A 104 -1.23 8.96 7.42
C VAL A 104 -0.45 8.34 8.56
N ILE A 105 -0.37 7.00 8.64
CA ILE A 105 0.35 6.30 9.71
C ILE A 105 1.86 6.62 9.70
N GLN A 106 2.49 6.62 8.53
CA GLN A 106 3.90 6.93 8.37
C GLN A 106 4.23 8.39 8.69
N THR A 107 3.29 9.33 8.48
CA THR A 107 3.45 10.74 8.90
C THR A 107 3.60 10.86 10.41
N TYR A 108 3.02 9.92 11.17
CA TYR A 108 3.23 9.79 12.61
C TYR A 108 4.47 8.96 12.96
N GLY A 109 5.40 8.74 12.04
CA GLY A 109 6.67 8.08 12.32
C GLY A 109 6.57 6.59 12.67
N TYR A 110 5.43 5.96 12.38
CA TYR A 110 5.30 4.51 12.52
C TYR A 110 5.81 3.81 11.26
N GLU A 111 6.65 2.80 11.45
CA GLU A 111 7.14 1.95 10.37
C GLU A 111 6.24 0.73 10.21
N ILE A 112 5.71 0.54 9.00
CA ILE A 112 4.81 -0.56 8.66
C ILE A 112 5.64 -1.75 8.19
N SER A 113 5.30 -2.95 8.69
CA SER A 113 5.92 -4.20 8.26
C SER A 113 5.01 -4.99 7.30
N ALA A 114 3.72 -5.05 7.59
CA ALA A 114 2.77 -5.85 6.83
C ALA A 114 1.37 -5.22 6.85
N ILE A 115 0.60 -5.49 5.81
CA ILE A 115 -0.78 -5.06 5.66
C ILE A 115 -1.59 -6.29 5.24
N SER A 116 -2.67 -6.58 5.93
CA SER A 116 -3.58 -7.67 5.57
C SER A 116 -4.99 -7.15 5.42
N LEU A 117 -5.69 -7.58 4.37
CA LEU A 117 -7.11 -7.29 4.17
C LEU A 117 -7.89 -8.60 4.14
N LYS A 118 -8.78 -8.76 5.12
CA LYS A 118 -9.67 -9.91 5.28
C LYS A 118 -11.02 -9.47 5.83
N ASP A 119 -12.11 -9.97 5.27
CA ASP A 119 -13.49 -9.64 5.62
C ASP A 119 -13.73 -8.12 5.61
N MET A 120 -13.16 -7.42 4.63
CA MET A 120 -13.14 -5.94 4.55
C MET A 120 -12.48 -5.23 5.75
N VAL A 121 -11.74 -5.96 6.60
CA VAL A 121 -10.95 -5.39 7.70
C VAL A 121 -9.50 -5.25 7.25
N LEU A 122 -9.06 -4.00 7.17
CA LEU A 122 -7.67 -3.66 6.92
C LEU A 122 -6.90 -3.68 8.24
N GLU A 123 -5.94 -4.58 8.36
CA GLU A 123 -5.02 -4.66 9.50
C GLU A 123 -3.61 -4.28 9.05
N ILE A 124 -3.09 -3.20 9.65
CA ILE A 124 -1.76 -2.67 9.40
C ILE A 124 -0.89 -3.03 10.59
N THR A 125 0.11 -3.86 10.36
CA THR A 125 1.09 -4.30 11.35
C THR A 125 2.34 -3.45 11.26
N LEU A 126 2.77 -2.92 12.41
CA LEU A 126 3.99 -2.15 12.55
C LEU A 126 5.20 -3.07 12.77
N LYS A 127 6.41 -2.56 12.51
CA LYS A 127 7.65 -3.29 12.85
C LYS A 127 7.79 -3.61 14.34
N THR A 128 7.10 -2.87 15.20
CA THR A 128 6.99 -3.13 16.65
C THR A 128 5.98 -4.23 17.01
N ALA A 129 5.42 -4.92 16.02
CA ALA A 129 4.36 -5.93 16.14
C ALA A 129 3.00 -5.40 16.66
N GLN A 130 2.85 -4.08 16.76
CA GLN A 130 1.57 -3.45 17.08
C GLN A 130 0.68 -3.39 15.84
N THR A 131 -0.64 -3.44 16.01
CA THR A 131 -1.57 -3.41 14.87
C THR A 131 -2.60 -2.30 14.94
N PHE A 132 -2.90 -1.71 13.78
CA PHE A 132 -4.03 -0.80 13.58
C PHE A 132 -5.06 -1.48 12.69
N LYS A 133 -6.34 -1.39 13.06
CA LYS A 133 -7.43 -2.01 12.31
C LYS A 133 -8.41 -0.95 11.82
N PHE A 134 -8.76 -1.03 10.55
CA PHE A 134 -9.72 -0.17 9.86
C PHE A 134 -10.74 -1.03 9.11
N SER A 135 -11.90 -0.44 8.83
CA SER A 135 -12.93 -1.04 8.00
C SER A 135 -12.85 -0.41 6.62
N MET A 136 -12.85 -1.25 5.58
CA MET A 136 -12.93 -0.83 4.18
C MET A 136 -14.38 -0.71 3.70
N SER A 137 -15.36 -1.16 4.49
CA SER A 137 -16.79 -1.02 4.17
C SER A 137 -17.41 0.26 4.72
N GLU A 138 -16.72 0.94 5.63
CA GLU A 138 -17.13 2.22 6.20
C GLU A 138 -16.28 3.36 5.65
N ASP A 139 -16.63 4.60 6.02
CA ASP A 139 -15.86 5.78 5.66
C ASP A 139 -14.45 5.71 6.29
N LEU A 140 -13.44 5.46 5.45
CA LEU A 140 -12.05 5.38 5.88
C LEU A 140 -11.53 6.74 6.36
N ASP A 141 -12.01 7.84 5.80
CA ASP A 141 -11.54 9.18 6.13
C ASP A 141 -11.91 9.53 7.56
N LEU A 142 -13.15 9.23 7.94
CA LEU A 142 -13.61 9.37 9.31
C LEU A 142 -12.80 8.49 10.29
N GLN A 143 -12.43 7.28 9.89
CA GLN A 143 -11.58 6.42 10.73
C GLN A 143 -10.14 6.94 10.84
N LEU A 144 -9.61 7.56 9.79
CA LEU A 144 -8.28 8.19 9.80
C LEU A 144 -8.27 9.47 10.65
N GLU A 145 -9.35 10.23 10.69
CA GLU A 145 -9.52 11.35 11.63
C GLU A 145 -9.49 10.86 13.09
N ARG A 146 -10.19 9.75 13.39
CA ARG A 146 -10.13 9.10 14.70
C ARG A 146 -8.72 8.62 15.03
N TYR A 147 -8.02 8.05 14.05
CA TYR A 147 -6.61 7.68 14.19
C TYR A 147 -5.75 8.88 14.60
N ILE A 148 -5.89 10.02 13.93
CA ILE A 148 -5.14 11.25 14.24
C ILE A 148 -5.37 11.68 15.69
N ALA A 149 -6.62 11.67 16.16
CA ALA A 149 -6.95 12.03 17.53
C ALA A 149 -6.31 11.09 18.56
N VAL A 150 -6.34 9.77 18.31
CA VAL A 150 -5.78 8.77 19.22
C VAL A 150 -4.25 8.70 19.16
N ALA A 151 -3.65 8.78 17.98
CA ALA A 151 -2.21 8.67 17.78
C ALA A 151 -1.44 9.77 18.52
N ASN A 152 -1.98 10.99 18.54
CA ASN A 152 -1.42 12.09 19.33
C ASN A 152 -1.39 11.76 20.83
N ARG A 153 -2.49 11.20 21.35
CA ARG A 153 -2.60 10.83 22.76
C ARG A 153 -1.70 9.65 23.13
N VAL A 154 -1.65 8.62 22.29
CA VAL A 154 -0.76 7.47 22.49
C VAL A 154 0.69 7.90 22.60
N LYS A 155 1.12 8.85 21.76
CA LYS A 155 2.47 9.42 21.83
C LYS A 155 2.69 10.31 23.04
N SER A 156 1.77 11.23 23.36
CA SER A 156 1.93 12.16 24.48
C SER A 156 1.98 11.43 25.82
N ASP A 157 1.15 10.41 25.97
CA ASP A 157 0.97 9.67 27.21
C ASP A 157 1.89 8.42 27.27
N ASN A 158 2.74 8.22 26.24
CA ASN A 158 3.64 7.08 26.07
C ASN A 158 2.94 5.72 26.30
N LEU A 159 1.73 5.59 25.75
CA LEU A 159 0.88 4.42 25.97
C LEU A 159 1.42 3.23 25.18
N LYS A 160 1.68 2.13 25.88
CA LYS A 160 1.92 0.84 25.25
C LYS A 160 0.59 0.24 24.84
N PHE A 161 0.51 -0.28 23.63
CA PHE A 161 -0.65 -0.98 23.10
C PHE A 161 -0.20 -2.14 22.22
N LYS A 162 -1.03 -3.16 22.11
CA LYS A 162 -0.88 -4.27 21.16
C LYS A 162 -1.67 -4.03 19.89
N SER A 163 -2.90 -3.52 20.02
CA SER A 163 -3.73 -3.19 18.86
C SER A 163 -4.68 -2.03 19.14
N ILE A 164 -4.96 -1.22 18.12
CA ILE A 164 -6.04 -0.22 18.16
C ILE A 164 -6.99 -0.46 16.99
N ASP A 165 -8.28 -0.57 17.29
CA ASP A 165 -9.34 -0.80 16.31
C ASP A 165 -10.15 0.48 16.11
N PHE A 166 -10.05 1.07 14.92
CA PHE A 166 -10.65 2.36 14.55
C PHE A 166 -12.03 2.22 13.89
N ARG A 167 -12.51 0.99 13.70
CA ARG A 167 -13.82 0.69 13.09
C ARG A 167 -15.00 1.21 13.91
N PHE A 168 -14.78 1.44 15.20
CA PHE A 168 -15.82 1.93 16.10
C PHE A 168 -15.75 3.45 16.25
N GLU A 169 -16.89 4.10 16.54
CA GLU A 169 -16.92 5.53 16.86
C GLU A 169 -15.95 5.91 17.98
N ARG A 170 -15.80 5.03 18.96
CA ARG A 170 -14.78 5.11 20.02
C ARG A 170 -13.74 4.03 19.77
N PRO A 171 -12.52 4.38 19.33
CA PRO A 171 -11.50 3.40 19.02
C PRO A 171 -11.18 2.50 20.22
N VAL A 172 -11.03 1.20 19.96
CA VAL A 172 -10.81 0.19 21.00
C VAL A 172 -9.32 -0.12 21.08
N LEU A 173 -8.71 0.22 22.22
CA LEU A 173 -7.31 -0.07 22.50
C LEU A 173 -7.20 -1.38 23.29
N LYS A 174 -6.30 -2.27 22.86
CA LYS A 174 -5.94 -3.51 23.56
C LYS A 174 -4.45 -3.52 23.87
N ASN A 175 -4.11 -4.05 25.04
CA ASN A 175 -2.74 -4.23 25.53
C ASN A 175 -2.29 -5.69 25.43
#